data_AF-A0A7N0VG80-F1
#
_entry.id   AF-A0A7N0VG80-F1
#
_cell.length_a   1.000
_cell.length_b   1.000
_cell.length_c   1.000
_cell.angle_alpha   90.00
_cell.angle_beta   90.00
_cell.angle_gamma   90.00
#
_symmetry.space_group_name_H-M   'P 1'
#
loop_
_entity.id
_entity.type
_entity.pdbx_description
1 polymer ?
#
loop_
_entity_poly.entity_id
_entity_poly.type
_entity_poly.pdbx_seq_one_letter_code
_entity_poly.pdbx_strand_id
1 'polypeptide(L)'
;MLKSRGLNFEFHRVEGILSYDFAQAMLDIGLVGGANEIHWVTFHGAYDFGYLIKALTRSTLPDSLQDFLNLVQLYFGTHVYDVKHMIKPFPYLFGGLEAIAARIRVCRVLGAGHQAGSDSLLTQMVHAKIKADYFQDAELYEKVAEKIHPLAN
;
A
#
# COMPACT_ATOMS: atom_id res chain seq x y z
N MET A 1 3.25 20.59 -6.62
CA MET A 1 3.47 19.74 -5.43
C MET A 1 2.25 19.89 -4.52
N LEU A 2 1.74 18.80 -3.91
CA LEU A 2 0.45 18.57 -3.19
C LEU A 2 -0.61 19.69 -3.08
N LYS A 3 -0.24 20.93 -2.75
CA LYS A 3 -1.15 22.10 -2.80
C LYS A 3 -1.81 22.24 -4.18
N SER A 4 -1.05 22.01 -5.25
CA SER A 4 -1.56 22.01 -6.63
C SER A 4 -2.50 20.84 -6.95
N ARG A 5 -2.69 19.90 -6.02
CA ARG A 5 -3.60 18.74 -6.09
C ARG A 5 -4.75 18.86 -5.09
N GLY A 6 -5.00 20.07 -4.57
CA GLY A 6 -6.13 20.37 -3.69
C GLY A 6 -5.89 20.15 -2.21
N LEU A 7 -4.65 19.85 -1.77
CA LEU A 7 -4.36 19.68 -0.35
C LEU A 7 -4.42 21.04 0.38
N ASN A 8 -5.28 21.14 1.40
CA ASN A 8 -5.39 22.33 2.24
C ASN A 8 -4.49 22.20 3.47
N PHE A 9 -3.26 22.68 3.36
CA PHE A 9 -2.28 22.64 4.45
C PHE A 9 -2.70 23.42 5.69
N GLU A 10 -3.46 24.49 5.54
CA GLU A 10 -3.95 25.28 6.67
C GLU A 10 -4.95 24.47 7.50
N PHE A 11 -5.91 23.83 6.80
CA PHE A 11 -6.84 22.91 7.43
C PHE A 11 -6.10 21.76 8.15
N HIS A 12 -5.12 21.12 7.49
CA HIS A 12 -4.34 20.05 8.15
C HIS A 12 -3.52 20.52 9.35
N ARG A 13 -3.16 21.81 9.43
CA ARG A 13 -2.45 22.35 10.59
C ARG A 13 -3.36 22.49 11.81
N VAL A 14 -4.63 22.84 11.59
CA VAL A 14 -5.59 23.13 12.65
C VAL A 14 -6.42 21.89 13.02
N GLU A 15 -6.88 21.16 12.01
CA GLU A 15 -7.84 20.03 12.11
C GLU A 15 -7.20 18.69 11.71
N GLY A 16 -5.87 18.64 11.62
CA GLY A 16 -5.14 17.43 11.24
C GLY A 16 -5.26 16.33 12.29
N ILE A 17 -5.41 15.09 11.83
CA ILE A 17 -5.41 13.92 12.71
C ILE A 17 -3.99 13.66 13.19
N LEU A 18 -3.80 13.49 14.50
CA LEU A 18 -2.52 13.06 15.06
C LEU A 18 -2.23 11.62 14.61
N SER A 19 -1.03 11.38 14.10
CA SER A 19 -0.65 10.05 13.59
C SER A 19 -0.76 8.95 14.66
N TYR A 20 -0.52 9.31 15.92
CA TYR A 20 -0.69 8.38 17.04
C TYR A 20 -2.15 8.00 17.28
N ASP A 21 -3.06 8.97 17.31
CA ASP A 21 -4.49 8.70 17.53
C ASP A 21 -5.05 7.83 16.41
N PHE A 22 -4.63 8.08 15.17
CA PHE A 22 -4.96 7.23 14.03
C PHE A 22 -4.41 5.80 14.21
N ALA A 23 -3.13 5.65 14.57
CA ALA A 23 -2.51 4.35 14.78
C ALA A 23 -3.15 3.56 15.92
N GLN A 24 -3.52 4.23 17.02
CA GLN A 24 -4.25 3.63 18.14
C GLN A 24 -5.64 3.17 17.69
N ALA A 25 -6.37 4.00 16.96
CA ALA A 25 -7.67 3.62 16.43
C ALA A 25 -7.60 2.39 15.51
N MET A 26 -6.54 2.27 14.68
CA MET A 26 -6.32 1.07 13.85
C MET A 26 -6.14 -0.19 14.69
N LEU A 27 -5.40 -0.10 15.81
CA LEU A 27 -5.22 -1.22 16.75
C LEU A 27 -6.54 -1.57 17.45
N ASP A 28 -7.27 -0.56 17.92
CA ASP A 28 -8.51 -0.74 18.70
C ASP A 28 -9.61 -1.44 17.90
N ILE A 29 -9.71 -1.14 16.59
CA ILE A 29 -10.66 -1.80 15.69
C ILE A 29 -10.13 -3.13 15.10
N GLY A 30 -8.91 -3.54 15.48
CA GLY A 30 -8.25 -4.73 14.98
C GLY A 30 -7.84 -4.65 13.50
N LEU A 31 -7.74 -3.46 12.90
CA LEU A 31 -7.28 -3.33 11.52
C LEU A 31 -5.82 -3.82 11.37
N VAL A 32 -5.04 -3.70 12.44
CA VAL A 32 -3.64 -4.13 12.56
C VAL A 32 -3.42 -4.83 13.91
N GLY A 33 -2.31 -5.58 14.05
CA GLY A 33 -1.97 -6.32 15.27
C GLY A 33 -2.00 -7.84 15.14
N GLY A 34 -1.88 -8.37 13.93
CA GLY A 34 -1.57 -9.79 13.66
C GLY A 34 -2.66 -10.83 13.93
N ALA A 35 -3.81 -10.42 14.47
CA ALA A 35 -4.90 -11.35 14.85
C ALA A 35 -5.95 -11.59 13.75
N ASN A 36 -5.90 -10.85 12.63
CA ASN A 36 -6.98 -10.80 11.66
C ASN A 36 -6.56 -11.27 10.26
N GLU A 37 -7.49 -11.89 9.53
CA GLU A 37 -7.34 -12.35 8.14
C GLU A 37 -7.50 -11.16 7.16
N ILE A 38 -6.68 -10.12 7.34
CA ILE A 38 -6.71 -8.90 6.52
C ILE A 38 -5.63 -9.00 5.44
N HIS A 39 -6.04 -8.76 4.20
CA HIS A 39 -5.13 -8.68 3.05
C HIS A 39 -4.82 -7.21 2.74
N TRP A 40 -3.55 -6.83 2.84
CA TRP A 40 -3.09 -5.48 2.55
C TRP A 40 -2.62 -5.38 1.11
N VAL A 41 -3.13 -4.40 0.37
CA VAL A 41 -2.74 -4.15 -1.02
C VAL A 41 -2.12 -2.76 -1.13
N THR A 42 -0.94 -2.69 -1.75
CA THR A 42 -0.17 -1.46 -1.93
C THR A 42 0.33 -1.33 -3.36
N PHE A 43 0.82 -0.14 -3.71
CA PHE A 43 1.53 0.09 -4.96
C PHE A 43 2.85 0.79 -4.64
N HIS A 44 3.97 0.06 -4.72
CA HIS A 44 5.29 0.56 -4.30
C HIS A 44 5.29 1.01 -2.83
N GLY A 45 4.72 0.16 -1.97
CA GLY A 45 4.24 0.54 -0.64
C GLY A 45 5.28 0.59 0.48
N ALA A 46 6.58 0.41 0.19
CA ALA A 46 7.61 0.39 1.23
C ALA A 46 7.59 1.65 2.12
N TYR A 47 7.45 2.84 1.51
CA TYR A 47 7.34 4.09 2.27
C TYR A 47 6.02 4.20 3.03
N ASP A 48 4.92 3.71 2.45
CA ASP A 48 3.60 3.72 3.10
C ASP A 48 3.64 2.91 4.40
N PHE A 49 4.19 1.69 4.35
CA PHE A 49 4.43 0.89 5.55
C PHE A 49 5.43 1.55 6.50
N GLY A 50 6.48 2.20 5.99
CA GLY A 50 7.42 2.97 6.80
C GLY A 50 6.73 4.04 7.66
N TYR A 51 5.83 4.83 7.06
CA TYR A 51 5.08 5.84 7.80
C TYR A 51 4.11 5.22 8.81
N LEU A 52 3.42 4.14 8.45
CA LEU A 52 2.48 3.48 9.37
C LEU A 52 3.19 2.78 10.54
N ILE A 53 4.29 2.07 10.28
CA ILE A 53 5.12 1.48 11.34
C ILE A 53 5.64 2.55 12.27
N LYS A 54 6.15 3.67 11.74
CA LYS A 54 6.58 4.80 12.57
C LYS A 54 5.44 5.35 13.45
N ALA A 55 4.22 5.43 12.92
CA ALA A 55 3.06 5.87 13.70
C ALA A 55 2.68 4.85 14.79
N LEU A 56 2.70 3.57 14.47
CA LEU A 56 2.37 2.45 15.36
C LEU A 56 3.39 2.27 16.49
N THR A 57 4.68 2.31 16.20
CA THR A 57 5.75 2.08 17.18
C THR A 57 6.13 3.33 17.94
N ARG A 58 5.83 4.52 17.39
CA ARG A 58 6.27 5.82 17.88
C ARG A 58 7.79 5.94 18.06
N SER A 59 8.54 5.15 17.30
CA SER A 59 10.00 5.08 17.36
C SER A 59 10.61 5.51 16.03
N THR A 60 11.93 5.67 16.00
CA THR A 60 12.67 5.61 14.74
C THR A 60 12.46 4.26 14.08
N LEU A 61 12.49 4.23 12.75
CA LEU A 61 12.46 2.96 12.03
C LEU A 61 13.75 2.18 12.31
N PRO A 62 13.70 0.84 12.26
CA PRO A 62 14.90 0.02 12.42
C PRO A 62 15.95 0.33 11.36
N ASP A 63 17.23 0.21 11.73
CA ASP A 63 18.36 0.36 10.79
C ASP A 63 18.49 -0.84 9.85
N SER A 64 17.98 -2.00 10.27
CA SER A 64 18.00 -3.25 9.50
C SER A 64 16.71 -3.43 8.72
N LEU A 65 16.84 -3.81 7.44
CA LEU A 65 15.70 -4.22 6.62
C LEU A 65 14.95 -5.41 7.22
N GLN A 66 15.67 -6.38 7.79
CA GLN A 66 15.04 -7.57 8.37
C GLN A 66 14.15 -7.19 9.56
N ASP A 67 14.63 -6.29 10.43
CA ASP A 67 13.86 -5.83 11.59
C ASP A 67 12.64 -5.00 11.16
N PHE A 68 12.79 -4.20 10.11
CA PHE A 68 11.65 -3.50 9.50
C PHE A 68 10.60 -4.48 8.97
N LEU A 69 11.00 -5.51 8.22
CA LEU A 69 10.08 -6.52 7.69
C LEU A 69 9.40 -7.32 8.82
N ASN A 70 10.11 -7.62 9.90
CA ASN A 70 9.54 -8.26 11.07
C ASN A 70 8.43 -7.40 11.71
N LEU A 71 8.62 -6.08 11.79
CA LEU A 71 7.58 -5.16 12.26
C LEU A 71 6.39 -5.11 11.30
N VAL A 72 6.63 -5.09 9.98
CA VAL A 72 5.54 -5.14 9.01
C VAL A 72 4.72 -6.42 9.19
N GLN A 73 5.37 -7.58 9.31
CA GLN A 73 4.69 -8.84 9.55
C GLN A 73 3.92 -8.85 10.87
N LEU A 74 4.49 -8.29 11.94
CA LEU A 74 3.86 -8.21 13.26
C LEU A 74 2.54 -7.42 13.22
N TYR A 75 2.53 -6.26 12.55
CA TYR A 75 1.36 -5.38 12.55
C TYR A 75 0.38 -5.70 11.41
N PHE A 76 0.87 -6.06 10.23
CA PHE A 76 0.07 -6.19 9.00
C PHE A 76 -0.13 -7.64 8.55
N GLY A 77 0.50 -8.62 9.22
CA GLY A 77 0.41 -10.02 8.87
C GLY A 77 1.25 -10.40 7.65
N THR A 78 1.03 -11.60 7.12
CA THR A 78 1.76 -12.14 5.96
C THR A 78 1.10 -11.79 4.62
N HIS A 79 -0.20 -11.50 4.62
CA HIS A 79 -0.99 -11.26 3.41
C HIS A 79 -0.82 -9.83 2.87
N VAL A 80 0.40 -9.47 2.47
CA VAL A 80 0.76 -8.15 1.93
C VAL A 80 1.11 -8.24 0.45
N TYR A 81 0.37 -7.53 -0.40
CA TYR A 81 0.54 -7.55 -1.85
C TYR A 81 0.98 -6.19 -2.36
N ASP A 82 2.19 -6.10 -2.90
CA ASP A 82 2.60 -4.91 -3.63
C ASP A 82 2.38 -5.11 -5.13
N VAL A 83 1.41 -4.40 -5.69
CA VAL A 83 1.06 -4.43 -7.11
C VAL A 83 2.26 -4.14 -7.99
N LYS A 84 3.18 -3.27 -7.56
CA LYS A 84 4.39 -2.94 -8.31
C LYS A 84 5.35 -4.14 -8.37
N HIS A 85 5.39 -4.97 -7.34
CA HIS A 85 6.12 -6.24 -7.36
C HIS A 85 5.39 -7.27 -8.23
N MET A 86 4.08 -7.41 -8.06
CA MET A 86 3.26 -8.41 -8.76
C MET A 86 3.37 -8.30 -10.28
N ILE A 87 3.50 -7.08 -10.83
CA ILE A 87 3.59 -6.90 -12.28
C ILE A 87 4.97 -7.22 -12.89
N LYS A 88 6.01 -7.52 -12.08
CA LYS A 88 7.38 -7.78 -12.56
C LYS A 88 7.44 -8.85 -13.68
N PRO A 89 6.68 -9.96 -13.64
CA PRO A 89 6.69 -10.97 -14.70
C PRO A 89 6.10 -10.48 -16.04
N PHE A 90 5.41 -9.33 -16.06
CA PHE A 90 4.71 -8.81 -17.24
C PHE A 90 5.41 -7.54 -17.75
N PRO A 91 6.42 -7.65 -18.65
CA PRO A 91 7.26 -6.53 -19.04
C PRO A 91 6.51 -5.38 -19.74
N TYR A 92 5.30 -5.63 -20.26
CA TYR A 92 4.44 -4.59 -20.84
C TYR A 92 3.65 -3.77 -19.80
N LEU A 93 3.58 -4.24 -18.54
CA LEU A 93 2.98 -3.52 -17.41
C LEU A 93 4.06 -2.74 -16.66
N PHE A 94 4.31 -1.50 -17.11
CA PHE A 94 5.34 -0.63 -16.53
C PHE A 94 4.86 0.79 -16.30
N GLY A 95 5.63 1.55 -15.51
CA GLY A 95 5.32 2.92 -15.09
C GLY A 95 4.72 3.00 -13.69
N GLY A 96 4.14 4.17 -13.36
CA GLY A 96 3.40 4.41 -12.12
C GLY A 96 1.97 3.88 -12.17
N LEU A 97 1.23 4.01 -11.06
CA LEU A 97 -0.11 3.47 -10.89
C LEU A 97 -1.07 3.85 -12.04
N GLU A 98 -1.12 5.13 -12.41
CA GLU A 98 -1.97 5.63 -13.51
C GLU A 98 -1.59 5.02 -14.87
N ALA A 99 -0.29 4.88 -15.13
CA ALA A 99 0.20 4.33 -16.39
C ALA A 99 -0.17 2.84 -16.54
N ILE A 100 -0.15 2.10 -15.42
CA ILE A 100 -0.57 0.70 -15.37
C ILE A 100 -2.08 0.60 -15.48
N ALA A 101 -2.84 1.40 -14.73
CA ALA A 101 -4.29 1.46 -14.81
C ALA A 101 -4.77 1.70 -16.25
N ALA A 102 -4.18 2.66 -16.95
CA ALA A 102 -4.48 2.94 -18.36
C ALA A 102 -4.21 1.73 -19.29
N ARG A 103 -3.08 1.03 -19.11
CA ARG A 103 -2.71 -0.16 -19.92
C ARG A 103 -3.71 -1.29 -19.76
N ILE A 104 -4.20 -1.50 -18.54
CA ILE A 104 -5.19 -2.54 -18.23
C ILE A 104 -6.62 -2.00 -18.31
N ARG A 105 -6.85 -0.80 -18.83
CA ARG A 105 -8.18 -0.18 -18.99
C ARG A 105 -9.01 -0.11 -17.69
N VAL A 106 -8.33 0.16 -16.58
CA VAL A 106 -8.96 0.53 -15.30
C VAL A 106 -9.01 2.05 -15.21
N CYS A 107 -10.20 2.58 -15.00
CA CYS A 107 -10.40 4.02 -14.83
C CYS A 107 -10.54 4.37 -13.35
N ARG A 108 -9.99 5.53 -12.96
CA ARG A 108 -10.24 6.12 -11.65
C ARG A 108 -11.72 6.50 -11.54
N VAL A 109 -12.39 5.97 -10.53
CA VAL A 109 -13.85 6.13 -10.36
C VAL A 109 -14.18 7.36 -9.51
N LEU A 110 -13.36 7.66 -8.50
CA LEU A 110 -13.63 8.73 -7.55
C LEU A 110 -12.34 9.46 -7.17
N GLY A 111 -12.43 10.79 -7.02
CA GLY A 111 -11.33 11.66 -6.57
C GLY A 111 -10.30 11.97 -7.66
N ALA A 112 -9.29 12.75 -7.27
CA ALA A 112 -8.18 13.15 -8.14
C ALA A 112 -6.93 12.31 -7.87
N GLY A 113 -6.14 12.06 -8.92
CA GLY A 113 -4.84 11.41 -8.75
C GLY A 113 -3.89 12.23 -7.88
N HIS A 114 -3.01 11.52 -7.17
CA HIS A 114 -2.10 12.06 -6.15
C HIS A 114 -2.80 12.52 -4.86
N GLN A 115 -3.93 11.88 -4.54
CA GLN A 115 -4.56 11.93 -3.22
C GLN A 115 -4.70 10.50 -2.69
N ALA A 116 -4.26 10.26 -1.46
CA ALA A 116 -4.12 8.91 -0.90
C ALA A 116 -5.40 8.08 -0.98
N GLY A 117 -6.57 8.66 -0.68
CA GLY A 117 -7.85 7.93 -0.74
C GLY A 117 -8.28 7.56 -2.17
N SER A 118 -8.04 8.44 -3.14
CA SER A 118 -8.34 8.15 -4.54
C SER A 118 -7.34 7.14 -5.11
N ASP A 119 -6.06 7.27 -4.75
CA ASP A 119 -4.99 6.37 -5.18
C ASP A 119 -5.09 4.98 -4.55
N SER A 120 -5.55 4.85 -3.31
CA SER A 120 -5.78 3.56 -2.67
C SER A 120 -6.93 2.78 -3.32
N LEU A 121 -8.02 3.47 -3.67
CA LEU A 121 -9.11 2.87 -4.43
C LEU A 121 -8.64 2.39 -5.82
N LEU A 122 -7.89 3.24 -6.54
CA LEU A 122 -7.32 2.85 -7.83
C LEU A 122 -6.35 1.67 -7.69
N THR A 123 -5.54 1.65 -6.64
CA THR A 123 -4.61 0.53 -6.33
C THR A 123 -5.37 -0.78 -6.15
N GLN A 124 -6.46 -0.77 -5.38
CA GLN A 124 -7.28 -1.96 -5.19
C GLN A 124 -7.94 -2.43 -6.49
N MET A 125 -8.46 -1.51 -7.31
CA MET A 125 -9.06 -1.86 -8.60
C MET A 125 -8.04 -2.46 -9.57
N VAL A 126 -6.83 -1.88 -9.62
CA VAL A 126 -5.72 -2.39 -10.44
C VAL A 126 -5.30 -3.77 -9.96
N HIS A 127 -5.14 -3.98 -8.64
CA HIS A 127 -4.84 -5.29 -8.07
C HIS A 127 -5.89 -6.33 -8.44
N ALA A 128 -7.18 -6.03 -8.25
CA ALA A 128 -8.26 -6.95 -8.56
C ALA A 128 -8.26 -7.36 -10.03
N LYS A 129 -8.03 -6.41 -10.95
CA LYS A 129 -7.94 -6.71 -12.38
C LYS A 129 -6.68 -7.50 -12.73
N ILE A 130 -5.54 -7.16 -12.15
CA ILE A 130 -4.29 -7.90 -12.36
C ILE A 130 -4.47 -9.36 -11.92
N LYS A 131 -5.02 -9.58 -10.72
CA LYS A 131 -5.29 -10.91 -10.18
C LYS A 131 -6.20 -11.72 -11.10
N ALA A 132 -7.29 -11.13 -11.59
CA ALA A 132 -8.25 -11.82 -12.45
C ALA A 132 -7.71 -12.16 -13.85
N ASP A 133 -6.97 -11.23 -14.47
CA ASP A 133 -6.58 -11.34 -15.88
C ASP A 133 -5.23 -12.02 -16.09
N TYR A 134 -4.30 -11.92 -15.12
CA TYR A 134 -2.89 -12.32 -15.31
C TYR A 134 -2.43 -13.45 -14.37
N PHE A 135 -3.18 -13.73 -13.31
CA PHE A 135 -2.82 -14.72 -12.29
C PHE A 135 -3.87 -15.83 -12.19
N GLN A 136 -4.20 -16.45 -13.33
CA GLN A 136 -5.03 -17.66 -13.36
C GLN A 136 -4.26 -18.92 -12.91
N ASP A 137 -2.93 -18.85 -12.97
CA ASP A 137 -2.01 -19.86 -12.43
C ASP A 137 -1.65 -19.51 -10.97
N ALA A 138 -2.01 -20.40 -10.04
CA ALA A 138 -1.76 -20.23 -8.61
C ALA A 138 -0.26 -20.19 -8.29
N GLU A 139 0.58 -20.93 -9.03
CA GLU A 139 2.01 -21.03 -8.75
C GLU A 139 2.73 -19.70 -9.02
N LEU A 140 2.32 -18.99 -10.09
CA LEU A 140 2.86 -17.67 -10.40
C LEU A 140 2.41 -16.62 -9.39
N TYR A 141 1.16 -16.70 -8.93
CA TYR A 141 0.61 -15.79 -7.93
C TYR A 141 1.37 -15.92 -6.60
N GLU A 142 1.58 -17.14 -6.12
CA GLU A 142 2.30 -17.42 -4.87
C GLU A 142 3.75 -16.89 -4.90
N LYS A 143 4.44 -16.95 -6.05
CA LYS A 143 5.82 -16.46 -6.18
C LYS A 143 5.98 -14.95 -5.98
N VAL A 144 4.94 -14.18 -6.27
CA VAL A 144 4.96 -12.70 -6.23
C VAL A 144 4.02 -12.10 -5.17
N ALA A 145 3.15 -12.92 -4.59
CA ALA A 145 2.34 -12.58 -3.44
C ALA A 145 3.21 -12.36 -2.19
N GLU A 146 2.67 -11.67 -1.19
CA GLU A 146 3.27 -11.57 0.15
C GLU A 146 4.64 -10.86 0.17
N LYS A 147 4.85 -9.97 -0.80
CA LYS A 147 6.11 -9.28 -1.07
C LYS A 147 5.89 -7.79 -1.26
N ILE A 148 6.79 -6.98 -0.68
CA ILE A 148 6.77 -5.52 -0.77
C ILE A 148 7.86 -5.04 -1.71
N HIS A 149 7.56 -4.17 -2.68
CA HIS A 149 8.57 -3.54 -3.52
C HIS A 149 9.16 -2.31 -2.82
N PRO A 150 10.49 -2.06 -2.86
CA PRO A 150 11.57 -2.83 -3.47
C PRO A 150 12.22 -3.87 -2.54
N LEU A 151 11.63 -4.10 -1.37
CA LEU A 151 12.20 -4.92 -0.28
C LEU A 151 12.23 -6.42 -0.60
N ALA A 152 11.48 -6.84 -1.61
CA ALA A 152 11.47 -8.20 -2.12
C ALA A 152 12.52 -8.41 -3.20
N ASN A 153 13.51 -9.24 -2.86
CA ASN A 153 14.51 -9.82 -3.77
C ASN A 153 13.84 -10.68 -4.85
#